data_AF-D9SG55-F1
#
_entry.id   AF-D9SG55-F1
#
_cell.length_a   1.000
_cell.length_b   1.000
_cell.length_c   1.000
_cell.angle_alpha   90.00
_cell.angle_beta   90.00
_cell.angle_gamma   90.00
#
_symmetry.space_group_name_H-M   'P 1'
#
loop_
_entity.id
_entity.type
_entity.pdbx_description
1 polymer ?
#
loop_
_entity_poly.entity_id
_entity_poly.type
_entity_poly.pdbx_seq_one_letter_code
_entity_poly.pdbx_strand_id
1 'polypeptide(L)'
;MAPRRSKEEIIKELEAKILKLKERTTAQKEVKISKDSPGISEAISAIENASLQNEISVSEVIKAISRIKRTGLRIEDSARKSQA
;
A
#
# COMPACT_ATOMS: atom_id res chain seq x y z
N MET A 1 -7.45 24.14 41.91
CA MET A 1 -8.15 22.94 41.38
C MET A 1 -8.39 23.15 39.90
N ALA A 2 -7.82 22.33 39.01
CA ALA A 2 -8.15 22.39 37.59
C ALA A 2 -9.65 22.08 37.41
N PRO A 3 -10.40 22.83 36.58
CA PRO A 3 -11.82 22.57 36.38
C PRO A 3 -11.98 21.17 35.79
N ARG A 4 -12.74 20.32 36.47
CA ARG A 4 -13.12 19.01 35.96
C ARG A 4 -14.00 19.25 34.73
N ARG A 5 -13.47 18.92 33.55
CA ARG A 5 -14.22 19.02 32.27
C ARG A 5 -15.52 18.23 32.37
N SER A 6 -16.58 18.77 31.79
CA SER A 6 -17.87 18.08 31.77
C SER A 6 -17.78 16.83 30.88
N LYS A 7 -18.61 15.82 31.16
CA LYS A 7 -18.64 14.60 30.35
C LYS A 7 -18.95 14.90 28.88
N GLU A 8 -19.72 15.95 28.62
CA GLU A 8 -20.13 16.41 27.29
C GLU A 8 -18.95 16.99 26.50
N GLU A 9 -18.05 17.73 27.16
CA GLU A 9 -16.82 18.24 26.53
C GLU A 9 -15.87 17.12 26.13
N ILE A 10 -15.77 16.08 26.97
CA ILE A 10 -14.94 14.90 26.68
C ILE A 10 -15.49 14.13 25.47
N ILE A 11 -16.81 13.97 25.39
CA ILE A 11 -17.47 13.29 24.26
C ILE A 11 -17.19 14.04 22.95
N LYS A 12 -17.39 15.38 22.92
CA LYS A 12 -17.12 16.20 21.73
C LYS A 12 -15.66 16.16 21.28
N GLU A 13 -14.71 16.17 22.21
CA GLU A 13 -13.28 16.04 21.88
C GLU A 13 -12.96 14.66 21.27
N LEU A 14 -13.57 13.59 21.79
CA LEU A 14 -13.38 12.24 21.28
C LEU A 14 -14.02 12.06 19.90
N GLU A 15 -15.21 12.61 19.67
CA GLU A 15 -15.87 12.61 18.35
C GLU A 15 -15.02 13.36 17.31
N ALA A 16 -14.48 14.53 17.65
CA ALA A 16 -13.59 15.28 16.78
C ALA A 16 -12.28 14.52 16.46
N LYS A 17 -11.74 13.77 17.43
CA LYS A 17 -10.58 12.90 17.20
C LYS A 17 -10.92 11.72 16.29
N ILE A 18 -12.08 11.10 16.47
CA ILE A 18 -12.54 10.01 15.61
C ILE A 18 -12.73 10.49 14.16
N LEU A 19 -13.31 11.69 13.97
CA LEU A 19 -13.51 12.26 12.64
C LEU A 19 -12.17 12.49 11.92
N LYS A 20 -11.19 13.12 12.60
CA LYS A 20 -9.84 13.35 12.06
C LYS A 20 -9.10 12.05 11.75
N LEU A 21 -9.32 10.99 12.54
CA LEU A 21 -8.73 9.68 12.27
C LEU A 21 -9.36 9.02 11.05
N LYS A 22 -10.68 9.16 10.85
CA LYS A 22 -11.39 8.67 9.67
C LYS A 22 -11.01 9.41 8.39
N GLU A 23 -10.79 10.72 8.46
CA GLU A 23 -10.33 11.53 7.32
C GLU A 23 -8.87 11.23 6.94
N ARG A 24 -8.02 10.90 7.92
CA ARG A 24 -6.63 10.50 7.66
C ARG A 24 -6.50 9.14 6.99
N THR A 25 -7.44 8.21 7.21
CA THR A 25 -7.44 6.90 6.54
C THR A 25 -7.98 6.97 5.12
N THR A 26 -8.85 7.93 4.79
CA THR A 26 -9.43 8.06 3.44
C THR A 26 -8.60 8.93 2.48
N ALA A 27 -7.61 9.68 2.98
CA ALA A 27 -6.77 10.56 2.16
C ALA A 27 -5.48 9.91 1.62
N GLN A 28 -5.46 8.59 1.37
CA GLN A 28 -4.44 8.04 0.48
C GLN A 28 -4.83 8.40 -0.95
N LYS A 29 -4.30 9.53 -1.43
CA LYS A 29 -4.36 9.90 -2.84
C LYS A 29 -3.75 8.73 -3.63
N GLU A 30 -4.58 7.95 -4.31
CA GLU A 30 -4.10 6.91 -5.21
C GLU A 30 -3.26 7.57 -6.28
N VAL A 31 -1.93 7.44 -6.16
CA VAL A 31 -1.01 7.87 -7.21
C VAL A 31 -1.19 6.87 -8.34
N LYS A 32 -1.99 7.23 -9.34
CA LYS A 32 -2.14 6.44 -10.56
C LYS A 32 -0.86 6.55 -11.38
N ILE A 33 0.00 5.55 -11.22
CA ILE A 33 1.19 5.37 -12.03
C ILE A 33 0.77 4.79 -13.39
N SER A 34 1.17 5.45 -14.48
CA SER A 34 1.00 4.99 -15.86
C SER A 34 2.34 4.59 -16.48
N LYS A 35 2.31 3.96 -17.66
CA LYS A 35 3.54 3.64 -18.42
C LYS A 35 4.36 4.89 -18.79
N ASP A 36 3.67 6.01 -18.98
CA ASP A 36 4.27 7.31 -19.32
C ASP A 36 4.78 8.06 -18.08
N SER A 37 4.56 7.50 -16.88
CA SER A 37 5.08 8.12 -15.66
C SER A 37 6.61 8.07 -15.66
N PRO A 38 7.28 9.15 -15.22
CA PRO A 38 8.73 9.21 -15.21
C PRO A 38 9.37 8.00 -14.52
N GLY A 39 10.35 7.37 -15.17
CA GLY A 39 11.10 6.22 -14.64
C GLY A 39 10.39 4.87 -14.70
N ILE A 40 9.12 4.78 -15.13
CA ILE A 40 8.40 3.49 -15.21
C ILE A 40 8.85 2.63 -16.38
N SER A 41 9.08 3.23 -17.55
CA SER A 41 9.57 2.47 -18.71
C SER A 41 10.92 1.80 -18.41
N GLU A 42 11.84 2.51 -17.75
CA GLU A 42 13.14 1.97 -17.34
C GLU A 42 12.99 0.84 -16.33
N ALA A 43 12.09 1.00 -15.35
CA ALA A 43 11.81 -0.03 -14.37
C ALA A 43 11.22 -1.30 -15.02
N ILE A 44 10.32 -1.16 -15.99
CA ILE A 44 9.75 -2.29 -16.75
C ILE A 44 10.87 -3.03 -17.50
N SER A 45 11.70 -2.31 -18.26
CA SER A 45 12.81 -2.94 -19.00
C SER A 45 13.82 -3.61 -18.08
N ALA A 46 14.11 -3.04 -16.91
CA ALA A 46 14.99 -3.67 -15.92
C ALA A 46 14.40 -4.97 -15.37
N ILE A 47 13.09 -5.02 -15.10
CA ILE A 47 12.40 -6.22 -14.64
C ILE A 47 12.38 -7.30 -15.74
N GLU A 48 12.13 -6.92 -16.99
CA GLU A 48 12.16 -7.83 -18.14
C GLU A 48 13.57 -8.42 -18.34
N ASN A 49 14.60 -7.58 -18.28
CA ASN A 49 15.99 -8.05 -18.36
C ASN A 49 16.34 -9.02 -17.22
N ALA A 50 15.91 -8.74 -15.99
CA ALA A 50 16.13 -9.65 -14.86
C ALA A 50 15.40 -10.99 -15.06
N SER A 51 14.20 -10.97 -15.65
CA SER A 51 13.46 -12.18 -16.02
C SER A 51 14.23 -13.01 -17.04
N LEU A 52 14.75 -12.39 -18.10
CA LEU A 52 15.55 -13.06 -19.13
C LEU A 52 16.87 -13.63 -18.59
N GLN A 53 17.61 -12.85 -17.80
CA GLN A 53 18.92 -13.28 -17.28
C GLN A 53 18.86 -14.43 -16.28
N ASN A 54 17.74 -14.54 -15.57
CA ASN A 54 17.55 -15.57 -14.54
C ASN A 54 16.61 -16.69 -15.00
N GLU A 55 16.12 -16.64 -16.25
CA GLU A 55 15.20 -17.61 -16.84
C GLU A 55 13.93 -17.88 -15.99
N ILE A 56 13.49 -16.86 -15.24
CA ILE A 56 12.28 -16.91 -14.40
C ILE A 56 11.23 -15.97 -14.94
N SER A 57 9.97 -16.20 -14.56
CA SER A 57 8.87 -15.34 -14.99
C SER A 57 8.95 -13.93 -14.37
N VAL A 58 8.46 -12.91 -15.09
CA VAL A 58 8.37 -11.52 -14.59
C VAL A 58 7.65 -11.44 -13.24
N SER A 59 6.62 -12.26 -13.04
CA SER A 59 5.87 -12.32 -11.77
C SER A 59 6.74 -12.82 -10.61
N GLU A 60 7.62 -13.80 -10.85
CA GLU A 60 8.59 -14.28 -9.86
C GLU A 60 9.65 -13.24 -9.54
N VAL A 61 10.12 -12.48 -10.54
CA VAL A 61 11.02 -11.33 -10.32
C VAL A 61 10.37 -10.31 -9.40
N ILE A 62 9.11 -9.93 -9.66
CA ILE A 62 8.37 -8.98 -8.81
C ILE A 62 8.18 -9.54 -7.38
N LYS A 63 7.86 -10.83 -7.25
CA LYS A 63 7.78 -11.52 -5.95
C LYS A 63 9.13 -11.54 -5.23
N ALA A 64 10.24 -11.72 -5.94
CA ALA A 64 11.58 -11.71 -5.36
C ALA A 64 11.97 -10.30 -4.90
N ILE A 65 11.77 -9.27 -5.73
CA ILE A 65 12.05 -7.87 -5.39
C ILE A 65 11.25 -7.45 -4.14
N SER A 66 9.97 -7.82 -4.05
CA SER A 66 9.15 -7.46 -2.88
C SER A 66 9.61 -8.12 -1.58
N ARG A 67 10.07 -9.39 -1.64
CA ARG A 67 10.69 -10.09 -0.51
C ARG A 67 12.01 -9.44 -0.09
N ILE A 68 12.89 -9.14 -1.05
CA ILE A 68 14.22 -8.56 -0.80
C ILE A 68 14.08 -7.15 -0.21
N LYS A 69 13.27 -6.30 -0.84
CA LYS A 69 13.07 -4.90 -0.43
C LYS A 69 12.15 -4.76 0.78
N ARG A 70 11.56 -5.85 1.28
CA ARG A 70 10.61 -5.89 2.41
C ARG A 70 9.48 -4.88 2.27
N THR A 71 8.91 -4.74 1.07
CA THR A 71 7.87 -3.75 0.77
C THR A 71 6.51 -4.09 1.38
N GLY A 72 6.38 -5.21 2.09
CA GLY A 72 5.12 -5.63 2.72
C GLY A 72 4.03 -6.02 1.70
N LEU A 73 4.36 -6.18 0.42
CA LEU A 73 3.42 -6.56 -0.62
C LEU A 73 2.94 -8.00 -0.38
N ARG A 74 1.67 -8.16 -0.02
CA ARG A 74 0.96 -9.44 -0.10
C ARG A 74 0.47 -9.63 -1.53
N ILE A 75 1.26 -10.36 -2.33
CA ILE A 75 0.82 -10.77 -3.67
C ILE A 75 -0.06 -12.01 -3.50
N GLU A 76 -1.38 -11.82 -3.54
CA GLU A 76 -2.35 -12.93 -3.54
C GLU A 76 -2.30 -13.63 -4.90
N ASP A 77 -1.86 -14.88 -4.96
CA ASP A 77 -1.99 -15.70 -6.17
C ASP A 77 -3.48 -16.02 -6.38
N SER A 78 -4.10 -15.40 -7.37
CA SER A 78 -5.51 -15.65 -7.77
C SER A 78 -5.79 -17.12 -8.10
N ALA A 79 -4.76 -17.91 -8.38
CA ALA A 79 -4.88 -19.36 -8.64
C ALA A 79 -5.42 -20.15 -7.44
N ARG A 80 -5.32 -19.63 -6.21
CA ARG A 80 -5.68 -20.37 -4.99
C ARG A 80 -7.13 -20.16 -4.52
N LYS A 81 -7.94 -19.37 -5.23
CA LYS A 81 -9.37 -19.16 -4.91
C LYS A 81 -10.34 -20.14 -5.59
N SER A 82 -9.84 -21.11 -6.38
CA SER A 82 -10.69 -22.05 -7.12
C SER A 82 -11.13 -23.31 -6.32
N GLN A 83 -10.84 -23.40 -5.03
CA GLN A 83 -11.34 -24.48 -4.18
C GLN A 83 -11.78 -23.92 -2.82
N ALA A 84 -13.03 -23.44 -2.78
CA ALA A 84 -13.81 -23.29 -1.56
C ALA A 84 -15.26 -23.65 -1.90
#